data_AF-A0A962PD66-F1
#
_entry.id   AF-A0A962PD66-F1
#
_cell.length_a   1.000
_cell.length_b   1.000
_cell.length_c   1.000
_cell.angle_alpha   90.00
_cell.angle_beta   90.00
_cell.angle_gamma   90.00
#
_symmetry.space_group_name_H-M   'P 1'
#
loop_
_entity.id
_entity.type
_entity.pdbx_description
1 polymer ?
#
loop_
_entity_poly.entity_id
_entity_poly.type
_entity_poly.pdbx_seq_one_letter_code
_entity_poly.pdbx_strand_id
1 'polypeptide(L)'
;MSLTHLDDKGAARMVDVSEKSSTVRVAVAEATVKMLPQTLNMIIEGKHAKGDVLAVARIAGIQAAKKTSELIPLCHPLMLSSV
;
A
#
# COMPACT_ATOMS: atom_id res chain seq x y z
N MET A 1 -4.68 3.22 -25.70
CA MET A 1 -5.20 2.95 -24.34
C MET A 1 -5.83 4.23 -23.81
N SER A 2 -7.09 4.18 -23.38
CA SER A 2 -7.77 5.34 -22.77
C SER A 2 -7.57 5.31 -21.24
N LEU A 3 -7.34 6.47 -20.62
CA LEU A 3 -7.18 6.59 -19.17
C LEU A 3 -8.56 6.47 -18.51
N THR A 4 -8.78 5.45 -17.69
CA THR A 4 -10.10 5.20 -17.10
C THR A 4 -10.44 6.14 -15.95
N HIS A 5 -9.45 6.71 -15.28
CA HIS A 5 -9.63 7.67 -14.18
C HIS A 5 -9.83 9.12 -14.64
N LEU A 6 -9.92 9.37 -15.94
CA LEU A 6 -10.25 10.67 -16.50
C LEU A 6 -11.65 10.60 -17.15
N ASP A 7 -12.35 11.72 -17.15
CA ASP A 7 -13.54 11.94 -17.97
C ASP A 7 -13.18 12.45 -19.37
N ASP A 8 -14.19 12.66 -20.22
CA ASP A 8 -14.01 13.12 -21.60
C ASP A 8 -13.43 14.54 -21.72
N LYS A 9 -13.39 15.29 -20.60
CA LYS A 9 -12.79 16.62 -20.49
C LYS A 9 -11.40 16.56 -19.83
N GLY A 10 -10.91 15.38 -19.49
CA GLY A 10 -9.63 15.17 -18.80
C GLY A 10 -9.67 15.43 -17.29
N ALA A 11 -10.85 15.58 -16.68
CA ALA A 11 -11.01 15.74 -15.23
C ALA A 11 -10.98 14.37 -14.52
N ALA A 12 -10.43 14.36 -13.31
CA ALA A 12 -10.27 13.16 -12.52
C ALA A 12 -11.62 12.63 -12.01
N ARG A 13 -11.89 11.33 -12.17
CA ARG A 13 -13.09 10.66 -11.66
C ARG A 13 -12.81 9.26 -11.11
N MET A 14 -13.60 8.88 -10.11
CA MET A 14 -13.65 7.48 -9.67
C MET A 14 -14.52 6.69 -10.65
N VAL A 15 -14.04 5.54 -11.10
CA VAL A 15 -14.74 4.71 -12.10
C VAL A 15 -15.87 3.95 -11.43
N ASP A 16 -17.07 3.95 -11.99
CA ASP A 16 -18.13 3.05 -11.51
C ASP A 16 -17.78 1.60 -11.83
N VAL A 17 -17.89 0.73 -10.82
CA VAL A 17 -17.59 -0.70 -10.91
C VAL A 17 -18.78 -1.58 -10.51
N SER A 18 -19.97 -1.00 -10.34
CA SER A 18 -21.16 -1.68 -9.81
C SER A 18 -21.61 -2.86 -10.66
N GLU A 19 -21.44 -2.79 -11.98
CA GLU A 19 -21.80 -3.89 -12.91
C GLU A 19 -20.75 -5.00 -12.98
N LYS A 20 -19.58 -4.83 -12.34
CA LYS A 20 -18.51 -5.84 -12.37
C LYS A 20 -18.81 -6.95 -11.37
N SER A 21 -18.69 -8.20 -11.80
CA SER A 21 -18.84 -9.35 -10.91
C SER A 21 -17.76 -9.38 -9.83
N SER A 22 -18.16 -9.72 -8.61
CA SER A 22 -17.23 -9.96 -7.50
C SER A 22 -16.42 -11.23 -7.73
N THR A 23 -15.11 -11.15 -7.55
CA THR A 23 -14.17 -12.27 -7.68
C THR A 23 -13.10 -12.16 -6.60
N VAL A 24 -12.45 -13.28 -6.26
CA VAL A 24 -11.27 -13.26 -5.40
C VAL A 24 -10.11 -12.59 -6.15
N ARG A 25 -9.45 -11.62 -5.51
CA ARG A 25 -8.37 -10.83 -6.10
C ARG A 25 -7.17 -10.79 -5.17
N VAL A 26 -5.99 -10.89 -5.75
CA VAL A 26 -4.70 -10.83 -5.04
C VAL A 26 -3.75 -9.93 -5.84
N ALA A 27 -2.96 -9.14 -5.14
CA ALA A 27 -1.87 -8.34 -5.71
C ALA A 27 -0.62 -8.48 -4.82
N VAL A 28 0.55 -8.50 -5.44
CA VAL A 28 1.86 -8.58 -4.75
C VAL A 28 2.71 -7.40 -5.19
N ALA A 29 3.33 -6.73 -4.22
CA ALA A 29 4.26 -5.62 -4.45
C ALA A 29 5.46 -5.75 -3.51
N GLU A 30 6.60 -5.19 -3.91
CA GLU A 30 7.83 -5.18 -3.12
C GLU A 30 8.46 -3.79 -3.07
N ALA A 31 9.27 -3.54 -2.03
CA ALA A 31 10.06 -2.33 -1.88
C ALA A 31 11.37 -2.64 -1.16
N THR A 32 12.40 -1.86 -1.43
CA THR A 32 13.71 -1.99 -0.78
C THR A 32 14.14 -0.66 -0.18
N VAL A 33 14.64 -0.69 1.05
CA VAL A 33 15.27 0.47 1.71
C VAL A 33 16.78 0.27 1.68
N LYS A 34 17.47 1.09 0.89
CA LYS A 34 18.94 1.13 0.89
C LYS A 34 19.43 1.90 2.11
N MET A 35 20.46 1.36 2.77
CA MET A 35 21.03 1.94 3.98
C MET A 35 22.53 1.64 4.08
N LEU A 36 23.20 2.29 5.03
CA LEU A 36 24.60 2.01 5.33
C LEU A 36 24.74 0.61 5.99
N PRO A 37 25.87 -0.09 5.79
CA PRO A 37 26.10 -1.39 6.42
C PRO A 37 25.95 -1.37 7.95
N GLN A 38 26.41 -0.29 8.60
CA GLN A 38 26.31 -0.12 10.04
C GLN A 38 24.86 -0.02 10.51
N THR A 39 23.99 0.63 9.74
CA THR A 39 22.54 0.72 10.04
C THR A 39 21.91 -0.66 9.97
N LEU A 40 22.21 -1.43 8.92
CA LEU A 40 21.68 -2.78 8.77
C LEU A 40 22.13 -3.68 9.93
N ASN A 41 23.41 -3.62 10.31
CA ASN A 41 23.93 -4.40 11.44
C ASN A 41 23.20 -4.07 12.75
N MET A 42 22.95 -2.79 13.04
CA MET A 42 22.18 -2.39 14.24
C MET A 42 20.76 -2.95 14.26
N ILE A 43 20.12 -3.04 13.09
CA ILE A 43 18.77 -3.61 12.96
C ILE A 43 18.80 -5.12 13.19
N ILE A 44 19.72 -5.83 12.54
CA ILE A 44 19.87 -7.29 12.66
C ILE A 44 20.20 -7.70 14.10
N GLU A 45 21.07 -6.95 14.77
CA GLU A 45 21.46 -7.21 16.15
C GLU A 45 20.41 -6.79 17.19
N GLY A 46 19.31 -6.14 16.77
CA GLY A 46 18.27 -5.65 17.69
C GLY A 46 18.74 -4.53 18.62
N LYS A 47 19.86 -3.86 18.30
CA LYS A 47 20.48 -2.81 19.13
C LYS A 47 20.02 -1.40 18.76
N HIS A 48 19.07 -1.27 17.84
CA HIS A 48 18.54 0.04 17.48
C HIS A 48 17.84 0.68 18.68
N ALA A 49 18.15 1.95 18.98
CA ALA A 49 17.62 2.67 20.15
C ALA A 49 16.09 2.82 20.20
N LYS A 50 15.39 2.44 19.12
CA LYS A 50 13.93 2.49 18.98
C LYS A 50 13.27 1.11 19.10
N GLY A 51 14.03 0.08 19.45
CA GLY A 51 13.56 -1.31 19.52
C GLY A 51 13.47 -1.97 18.14
N ASP A 52 12.54 -2.92 18.01
CA ASP A 52 12.34 -3.69 16.78
C ASP A 52 11.67 -2.86 15.68
N VAL A 53 12.51 -2.27 14.82
CA VAL A 53 12.06 -1.44 13.71
C VAL A 53 11.34 -2.23 12.61
N LEU A 54 11.60 -3.53 12.47
CA LEU A 54 10.97 -4.37 11.43
C LEU A 54 9.56 -4.77 11.86
N ALA A 55 9.34 -5.10 13.12
CA ALA A 55 8.02 -5.34 13.67
C ALA A 55 7.14 -4.09 13.52
N VAL A 56 7.65 -2.91 13.88
CA VAL A 56 6.93 -1.64 13.70
C VAL A 56 6.61 -1.39 12.23
N ALA A 57 7.58 -1.59 11.32
CA ALA A 57 7.36 -1.42 9.88
C ALA A 57 6.28 -2.37 9.33
N ARG A 58 6.21 -3.61 9.81
CA ARG A 58 5.18 -4.59 9.41
C ARG A 58 3.78 -4.12 9.79
N ILE A 59 3.60 -3.67 11.03
CA ILE A 59 2.31 -3.15 11.50
C ILE A 59 1.93 -1.86 10.76
N ALA A 60 2.89 -0.98 10.49
CA ALA A 60 2.67 0.22 9.69
C ALA A 60 2.22 -0.13 8.27
N GLY A 61 2.84 -1.13 7.62
CA GLY A 61 2.44 -1.60 6.29
C GLY A 61 1.00 -2.15 6.26
N ILE A 62 0.62 -2.96 7.25
CA ILE A 62 -0.75 -3.50 7.36
C ILE A 62 -1.77 -2.36 7.53
N GLN A 63 -1.46 -1.37 8.37
CA GLN A 63 -2.34 -0.21 8.54
C GLN A 63 -2.42 0.64 7.27
N ALA A 64 -1.29 0.86 6.58
CA ALA A 64 -1.25 1.61 5.34
C ALA A 64 -2.11 0.96 4.25
N ALA A 65 -2.05 -0.37 4.10
CA ALA A 65 -2.88 -1.11 3.15
C ALA A 65 -4.39 -0.86 3.37
N LYS A 66 -4.84 -0.86 4.63
CA LYS A 66 -6.25 -0.59 4.98
C LYS A 66 -6.66 0.86 4.75
N LYS A 67 -5.72 1.80 4.83
CA LYS A 67 -5.94 3.23 4.60
C LYS A 67 -5.74 3.65 3.14
N THR A 68 -5.54 2.71 2.22
CA THR A 68 -5.23 3.05 0.81
C THR A 68 -6.25 3.99 0.18
N SER A 69 -7.55 3.77 0.39
CA SER A 69 -8.60 4.64 -0.18
C SER A 69 -8.70 6.02 0.47
N GLU A 70 -8.15 6.20 1.68
CA GLU A 70 -8.02 7.53 2.30
C GLU A 70 -6.85 8.31 1.71
N LEU A 71 -5.80 7.60 1.28
CA LEU A 71 -4.56 8.20 0.77
C LEU A 71 -4.57 8.42 -0.74
N ILE A 72 -5.25 7.56 -1.51
CA ILE A 72 -5.26 7.57 -2.98
C ILE A 72 -6.63 8.09 -3.46
N PRO A 73 -6.71 9.32 -4.02
CA PRO A 73 -7.99 10.03 -4.22
C PRO A 73 -9.09 9.32 -5.02
N LEU A 74 -8.71 8.44 -5.95
CA LEU A 74 -9.65 7.76 -6.85
C LEU A 74 -9.71 6.24 -6.61
N CYS A 75 -9.13 5.78 -5.50
CA CYS A 75 -9.18 4.38 -5.11
C CYS A 75 -10.51 4.06 -4.43
N HIS A 76 -11.16 2.98 -4.86
CA HIS A 76 -12.38 2.51 -4.21
C HIS A 76 -12.09 2.05 -2.78
N PRO A 77 -12.96 2.34 -1.80
CA PRO A 77 -12.89 1.71 -0.49
C PRO A 77 -13.17 0.21 -0.64
N LEU A 78 -12.27 -0.62 -0.13
CA LEU A 78 -12.36 -2.08 -0.22
C LEU A 78 -12.21 -2.72 1.16
N MET A 79 -13.03 -3.74 1.43
CA MET A 79 -12.88 -4.60 2.60
C MET A 79 -11.80 -5.65 2.33
N LEU A 80 -10.59 -5.40 2.81
CA LEU A 80 -9.47 -6.34 2.68
C LEU A 80 -9.72 -7.58 3.55
N SER A 81 -9.70 -8.77 2.94
CA SER A 81 -9.83 -10.04 3.66
C SER A 81 -8.52 -10.47 4.35
N SER A 82 -7.36 -10.09 3.81
CA SER A 82 -6.04 -10.38 4.35
C SER A 82 -5.04 -9.31 3.88
N VAL A 83 -4.03 -9.04 4.70
CA VAL A 83 -2.83 -8.25 4.37
C VAL A 83 -1.60 -9.00 4.84
#